data_AF-A0A6A6WF92-F1
#
_entry.id   AF-A0A6A6WF92-F1
#
_cell.length_a   1.000
_cell.length_b   1.000
_cell.length_c   1.000
_cell.angle_alpha   90.00
_cell.angle_beta   90.00
_cell.angle_gamma   90.00
#
_symmetry.space_group_name_H-M   'P 1'
#
loop_
_entity.id
_entity.type
_entity.pdbx_description
1 polymer ?
#
loop_
_entity_poly.entity_id
_entity_poly.type
_entity_poly.pdbx_seq_one_letter_code
_entity_poly.pdbx_strand_id
1 'polypeptide(L)'
;MHVGFTPKHSTILSQHQSSITTLLALLLSRARLPHLSYTRKLPRLVVCSAAARINLNHSQNTTAVLLHISDLIFGFPGWSPMHELLLFGQVPRSRHDEMLKVLAGVAAMQPQRVIERHVVYRPNRDPQAPGRTGQVGGSQAVATDKRSTQAQAVKDLYFTKLVQDLTEDDFEKEGKALAPGGTWAMQFYDVPDAAKRPVIYRTANTTPILQGDAHNYMKDFQYNYVGEHILEGHRYVHKNVVILLHRLLTYHELPPSQSPVATLPSYESLKPVDPSGAYIMQTSVRLVDNAGPDNLGRGQEELVKFQGTMKGIVELQVVDRLALDTRVKYNAAQAA
;
A
#
# COMPACT_ATOMS: atom_id res chain seq x y z
N MET A 1 -65.13 6.87 42.74
CA MET A 1 -63.79 7.36 42.34
C MET A 1 -62.73 6.46 42.97
N HIS A 2 -62.13 5.56 42.20
CA HIS A 2 -60.73 5.14 42.33
C HIS A 2 -60.35 4.30 41.11
N VAL A 3 -59.23 4.66 40.50
CA VAL A 3 -58.75 4.21 39.18
C VAL A 3 -57.78 3.05 39.37
N GLY A 4 -57.93 1.98 38.60
CA GLY A 4 -57.03 0.83 38.56
C GLY A 4 -55.91 0.99 37.53
N PHE A 5 -54.72 0.50 37.87
CA PHE A 5 -53.52 0.40 37.03
C PHE A 5 -53.24 -1.09 36.73
N THR A 6 -52.90 -1.43 35.47
CA THR A 6 -52.38 -2.75 35.08
C THR A 6 -51.11 -2.59 34.24
N PRO A 7 -50.09 -3.47 34.35
CA PRO A 7 -48.93 -3.50 33.47
C PRO A 7 -49.03 -4.61 32.39
N LYS A 8 -48.47 -4.35 31.20
CA LYS A 8 -48.15 -5.36 30.17
C LYS A 8 -46.81 -4.99 29.53
N HIS A 9 -45.79 -5.85 29.64
CA HIS A 9 -44.69 -5.98 28.66
C HIS A 9 -43.72 -7.10 29.10
N SER A 10 -43.93 -8.34 28.63
CA SER A 10 -42.91 -9.41 28.68
C SER A 10 -43.28 -10.62 27.81
N THR A 11 -43.29 -10.49 26.48
CA THR A 11 -43.42 -11.68 25.61
C THR A 11 -42.68 -11.61 24.25
N ILE A 12 -41.91 -10.57 23.93
CA ILE A 12 -41.29 -10.45 22.57
C ILE A 12 -39.81 -10.84 22.51
N LEU A 13 -39.12 -11.01 23.66
CA LEU A 13 -37.66 -11.26 23.68
C LEU A 13 -37.24 -12.74 23.53
N SER A 14 -38.18 -13.69 23.60
CA SER A 14 -37.85 -15.13 23.55
C SER A 14 -37.71 -15.70 22.14
N GLN A 15 -38.20 -15.02 21.10
CA GLN A 15 -38.25 -15.57 19.74
C GLN A 15 -37.00 -15.25 18.89
N HIS A 16 -36.27 -14.18 19.20
CA HIS A 16 -35.11 -13.76 18.41
C HIS A 16 -33.79 -14.46 18.78
N GLN A 17 -33.66 -14.98 20.01
CA GLN A 17 -32.43 -15.68 20.41
C GLN A 17 -32.33 -17.10 19.82
N SER A 18 -33.46 -17.77 19.59
CA SER A 18 -33.47 -19.12 19.02
C SER A 18 -32.99 -19.16 17.56
N SER A 19 -33.30 -18.14 16.75
CA SER A 19 -32.98 -18.15 15.32
C SER A 19 -31.50 -17.97 15.00
N ILE A 20 -30.74 -17.28 15.86
CA ILE A 20 -29.31 -17.01 15.64
C ILE A 20 -28.47 -18.25 15.95
N THR A 21 -28.83 -19.02 16.97
CA THR A 21 -28.14 -20.27 17.32
C THR A 21 -28.36 -21.36 16.26
N THR A 22 -29.57 -21.41 15.68
CA THR A 22 -29.88 -22.35 14.58
C THR A 22 -29.12 -22.02 13.29
N LEU A 23 -28.92 -20.74 12.98
CA LEU A 23 -28.19 -20.31 11.76
C LEU A 23 -26.69 -20.63 11.85
N LEU A 24 -26.09 -20.46 13.04
CA LEU A 24 -24.69 -20.81 13.28
C LEU A 24 -24.45 -22.33 13.23
N ALA A 25 -25.39 -23.12 13.76
CA ALA A 25 -25.34 -24.58 13.68
C ALA A 25 -25.52 -25.12 12.24
N LEU A 26 -26.36 -24.46 11.43
CA LEU A 26 -26.55 -24.83 10.03
C LEU A 26 -25.31 -24.56 9.16
N LEU A 27 -24.62 -23.44 9.41
CA LEU A 27 -23.38 -23.06 8.74
C LEU A 27 -22.22 -24.00 9.10
N LEU A 28 -22.15 -24.47 10.35
CA LEU A 28 -21.16 -25.46 10.78
C LEU A 28 -21.45 -26.88 10.27
N SER A 29 -22.70 -27.25 9.98
CA SER A 29 -23.04 -28.58 9.44
C SER A 29 -22.79 -28.73 7.92
N ARG A 30 -22.66 -27.62 7.17
CA ARG A 30 -22.49 -27.62 5.71
C ARG A 30 -21.03 -27.66 5.23
N ALA A 31 -20.05 -27.58 6.14
CA ALA A 31 -18.65 -27.78 5.80
C ALA A 31 -18.28 -29.29 5.76
N ARG A 32 -18.65 -29.98 4.67
CA ARG A 32 -18.04 -31.28 4.34
C ARG A 32 -16.70 -31.05 3.63
N LEU A 33 -15.60 -31.16 4.36
CA LEU A 33 -14.27 -31.36 3.79
C LEU A 33 -14.05 -32.87 3.59
N PRO A 34 -13.57 -33.34 2.42
CA PRO A 34 -13.22 -34.74 2.24
C PRO A 34 -11.86 -35.08 2.90
N HIS A 35 -11.87 -36.18 3.63
CA HIS A 35 -10.76 -37.03 4.10
C HIS A 35 -9.32 -36.52 3.94
N LEU A 36 -8.71 -36.14 5.06
CA LEU A 36 -7.29 -36.41 5.34
C LEU A 36 -7.15 -36.69 6.84
N SER A 37 -6.89 -37.96 7.14
CA SER A 37 -6.62 -38.49 8.47
C SER A 37 -5.29 -37.99 8.99
N TYR A 38 -5.32 -37.15 10.03
CA TYR A 38 -4.17 -36.96 10.92
C TYR A 38 -4.64 -36.63 12.34
N THR A 39 -4.34 -37.52 13.28
CA THR A 39 -4.65 -37.39 14.70
C THR A 39 -3.66 -36.45 15.39
N ARG A 40 -4.09 -35.26 15.80
CA ARG A 40 -3.44 -34.52 16.90
C ARG A 40 -4.48 -33.83 17.78
N LYS A 41 -4.35 -34.06 19.09
CA LYS A 41 -5.16 -33.49 20.18
C LYS A 41 -5.18 -31.96 20.14
N LEU A 42 -6.35 -31.35 20.10
CA LEU A 42 -6.55 -29.91 20.35
C LEU A 42 -6.66 -29.64 21.86
N PRO A 43 -6.06 -28.55 22.39
CA PRO A 43 -6.30 -28.12 23.76
C PRO A 43 -7.64 -27.37 23.87
N ARG A 44 -8.30 -27.51 25.04
CA ARG A 44 -9.58 -26.88 25.40
C ARG A 44 -9.48 -25.35 25.32
N LEU A 45 -10.33 -24.72 24.49
CA LEU A 45 -10.61 -23.29 24.54
C LEU A 45 -11.55 -23.00 25.72
N VAL A 46 -11.07 -22.21 26.69
CA VAL A 46 -11.91 -21.58 27.72
C VAL A 46 -12.43 -20.28 27.14
N VAL A 47 -13.73 -20.19 26.91
CA VAL A 47 -14.40 -18.96 26.48
C VAL A 47 -14.70 -18.12 27.72
N CYS A 48 -13.90 -17.09 27.99
CA CYS A 48 -14.25 -16.04 28.95
C CYS A 48 -15.18 -15.02 28.28
N SER A 49 -16.43 -14.92 28.74
CA SER A 49 -17.36 -13.89 28.28
C SER A 49 -17.05 -12.55 28.95
N ALA A 50 -16.55 -11.57 28.19
CA ALA A 50 -16.58 -10.17 28.60
C ALA A 50 -17.72 -9.47 27.84
N ALA A 51 -18.86 -9.31 28.50
CA ALA A 51 -20.01 -8.59 27.95
C ALA A 51 -19.77 -7.07 28.09
N ALA A 52 -19.27 -6.43 27.04
CA ALA A 52 -19.31 -4.98 26.93
C ALA A 52 -20.72 -4.55 26.44
N ARG A 53 -21.48 -3.88 27.31
CA ARG A 53 -22.78 -3.26 26.97
C ARG A 53 -22.52 -2.01 26.13
N ILE A 54 -22.72 -2.10 24.82
CA ILE A 54 -22.87 -0.93 23.95
C ILE A 54 -24.38 -0.73 23.74
N ASN A 55 -24.90 0.41 24.22
CA ASN A 55 -26.29 0.81 24.03
C ASN A 55 -26.41 1.39 22.60
N LEU A 56 -26.84 0.55 21.65
CA LEU A 56 -27.04 0.91 20.25
C LEU A 56 -28.51 1.25 20.01
N ASN A 57 -28.82 2.54 20.03
CA ASN A 57 -29.94 3.05 19.27
C ASN A 57 -29.47 3.32 17.84
N HIS A 58 -30.35 3.00 16.89
CA HIS A 58 -30.21 3.10 15.43
C HIS A 58 -29.60 1.89 14.70
N SER A 59 -30.55 1.14 14.13
CA SER A 59 -30.44 0.13 13.08
C SER A 59 -29.72 0.68 11.85
N GLN A 60 -28.57 0.09 11.51
CA GLN A 60 -28.12 -0.30 10.14
C GLN A 60 -26.61 -0.63 10.07
N ASN A 61 -25.81 -0.41 11.12
CA ASN A 61 -24.35 -0.58 11.07
C ASN A 61 -23.77 -1.85 11.74
N THR A 62 -24.60 -2.80 12.17
CA THR A 62 -24.13 -3.95 12.96
C THR A 62 -23.40 -5.03 12.14
N THR A 63 -23.66 -5.16 10.84
CA THR A 63 -22.96 -6.11 9.95
C THR A 63 -21.59 -5.62 9.51
N ALA A 64 -21.40 -4.30 9.36
CA ALA A 64 -20.12 -3.70 8.96
C ALA A 64 -19.05 -3.79 10.07
N VAL A 65 -19.46 -3.71 11.34
CA VAL A 65 -18.53 -3.73 12.48
C VAL A 65 -18.04 -5.14 12.81
N LEU A 66 -18.84 -6.18 12.55
CA LEU A 66 -18.46 -7.57 12.83
C LEU A 66 -17.50 -8.17 11.80
N LEU A 67 -17.57 -7.75 10.53
CA LEU A 67 -16.59 -8.13 9.50
C LEU A 67 -15.21 -7.49 9.76
N HIS A 68 -15.19 -6.28 10.33
CA HIS A 68 -13.96 -5.55 10.61
C HIS A 68 -13.10 -6.14 11.73
N ILE A 69 -13.69 -6.90 12.66
CA ILE A 69 -12.94 -7.53 13.77
C ILE A 69 -12.36 -8.88 13.34
N SER A 70 -13.02 -9.61 12.42
CA SER A 70 -12.43 -10.82 11.82
C SER A 70 -11.22 -10.48 10.93
N ASP A 71 -11.24 -9.36 10.21
CA ASP A 71 -10.16 -8.94 9.31
C ASP A 71 -8.89 -8.45 10.05
N LEU A 72 -9.04 -8.06 11.32
CA LEU A 72 -7.94 -7.67 12.20
C LEU A 72 -7.31 -8.87 12.93
N ILE A 73 -8.00 -10.01 13.02
CA ILE A 73 -7.55 -11.20 13.76
C ILE A 73 -7.11 -12.32 12.81
N PHE A 74 -7.69 -12.40 11.61
CA PHE A 74 -7.28 -13.30 10.54
C PHE A 74 -6.76 -12.47 9.39
N GLY A 75 -5.42 -12.33 9.30
CA GLY A 75 -4.79 -11.65 8.18
C GLY A 75 -5.35 -12.13 6.84
N PHE A 76 -5.65 -11.18 5.96
CA PHE A 76 -6.05 -11.47 4.58
C PHE A 76 -5.13 -12.55 3.98
N PRO A 77 -5.66 -13.67 3.47
CA PRO A 77 -4.86 -14.67 2.77
C PRO A 77 -4.44 -14.06 1.43
N GLY A 78 -3.34 -13.32 1.44
CA GLY A 78 -2.85 -12.56 0.28
C GLY A 78 -1.99 -11.36 0.66
N TRP A 79 -2.05 -10.88 1.90
CA TRP A 79 -1.19 -9.78 2.36
C TRP A 79 0.08 -10.34 3.00
N SER A 80 1.00 -10.83 2.17
CA SER A 80 2.39 -10.99 2.61
C SER A 80 3.10 -9.70 2.32
N PRO A 81 3.57 -8.96 3.34
CA PRO A 81 4.44 -7.84 3.07
C PRO A 81 5.63 -8.31 2.24
N MET A 82 6.03 -7.47 1.29
CA MET A 82 7.15 -7.74 0.39
C MET A 82 8.26 -6.75 0.71
N HIS A 83 9.49 -7.24 0.70
CA HIS A 83 10.66 -6.39 0.70
C HIS A 83 11.18 -6.24 -0.73
N GLU A 84 11.73 -5.09 -1.04
CA GLU A 84 12.43 -4.87 -2.29
C GLU A 84 13.86 -4.40 -2.07
N LEU A 85 14.75 -4.98 -2.88
CA LEU A 85 16.14 -4.58 -3.01
C LEU A 85 16.29 -3.72 -4.25
N LEU A 86 17.01 -2.60 -4.18
CA LEU A 86 17.09 -1.62 -5.26
C LEU A 86 18.53 -1.14 -5.52
N LEU A 87 18.84 -0.94 -6.80
CA LEU A 87 19.95 -0.12 -7.29
C LEU A 87 19.46 0.78 -8.42
N PHE A 88 20.06 1.96 -8.54
CA PHE A 88 19.69 2.96 -9.54
C PHE A 88 20.89 3.37 -10.37
N GLY A 89 20.65 3.69 -11.64
CA GLY A 89 21.61 4.36 -12.53
C GLY A 89 20.91 5.40 -13.39
N GLN A 90 21.69 6.26 -14.03
CA GLN A 90 21.17 7.28 -14.94
C GLN A 90 21.66 7.02 -16.37
N VAL A 91 20.76 7.15 -17.33
CA VAL A 91 21.03 6.97 -18.75
C VAL A 91 20.67 8.27 -19.48
N PRO A 92 21.62 8.97 -20.11
CA PRO A 92 21.32 10.15 -20.91
C PRO A 92 20.35 9.83 -22.04
N ARG A 93 19.50 10.79 -22.41
CA ARG A 93 18.51 10.63 -23.49
C ARG A 93 19.14 10.16 -24.80
N SER A 94 20.34 10.65 -25.12
CA SER A 94 21.07 10.29 -26.34
C SER A 94 21.45 8.80 -26.43
N ARG A 95 21.63 8.12 -25.29
CA ARG A 95 21.99 6.69 -25.24
C ARG A 95 20.79 5.77 -25.00
N HIS A 96 19.57 6.31 -24.98
CA HIS A 96 18.37 5.53 -24.67
C HIS A 96 18.20 4.34 -25.63
N ASP A 97 18.22 4.57 -26.95
CA ASP A 97 17.94 3.52 -27.93
C ASP A 97 19.04 2.45 -27.99
N GLU A 98 20.29 2.85 -27.77
CA GLU A 98 21.41 1.93 -27.60
C GLU A 98 21.24 1.08 -26.34
N MET A 99 20.84 1.71 -25.23
CA MET A 99 20.57 1.01 -23.98
C MET A 99 19.47 -0.02 -24.13
N LEU A 100 18.40 0.28 -24.88
CA LEU A 100 17.33 -0.70 -25.13
C LEU A 100 17.83 -1.96 -25.83
N LYS A 101 18.74 -1.82 -26.80
CA LYS A 101 19.35 -2.95 -27.53
C LYS A 101 20.30 -3.74 -26.63
N VAL A 102 21.12 -3.04 -25.83
CA VAL A 102 22.04 -3.68 -24.88
C VAL A 102 21.27 -4.48 -23.84
N LEU A 103 20.24 -3.88 -23.22
CA LEU A 103 19.38 -4.56 -22.26
C LEU A 103 18.64 -5.75 -22.91
N ALA A 104 18.23 -5.64 -24.17
CA ALA A 104 17.63 -6.76 -24.87
C ALA A 104 18.60 -7.95 -25.03
N GLY A 105 19.87 -7.68 -25.31
CA GLY A 105 20.92 -8.69 -25.32
C GLY A 105 21.21 -9.29 -23.95
N VAL A 106 21.29 -8.46 -22.90
CA VAL A 106 21.59 -8.88 -21.53
C VAL A 106 20.44 -9.68 -20.90
N ALA A 107 19.19 -9.24 -21.10
CA ALA A 107 18.00 -9.90 -20.57
C ALA A 107 17.49 -11.03 -21.48
N ALA A 108 18.02 -11.16 -22.70
CA ALA A 108 17.50 -12.05 -23.74
C ALA A 108 15.99 -11.85 -23.98
N MET A 109 15.53 -10.60 -23.92
CA MET A 109 14.12 -10.22 -23.93
C MET A 109 13.93 -8.88 -24.64
N GLN A 110 12.87 -8.75 -25.43
CA GLN A 110 12.52 -7.46 -26.04
C GLN A 110 12.00 -6.46 -24.99
N PRO A 111 12.29 -5.16 -25.15
CA PRO A 111 11.73 -4.13 -24.27
C PRO A 111 10.20 -4.23 -24.20
N GLN A 112 9.66 -4.36 -22.99
CA GLN A 112 8.22 -4.17 -22.78
C GLN A 112 7.96 -2.71 -22.48
N ARG A 113 7.25 -2.01 -23.37
CA ARG A 113 6.82 -0.64 -23.10
C ARG A 113 5.90 -0.61 -21.87
N VAL A 114 6.13 0.36 -21.00
CA VAL A 114 5.36 0.59 -19.78
C VAL A 114 4.97 2.06 -19.73
N ILE A 115 3.67 2.31 -19.58
CA ILE A 115 3.13 3.63 -19.30
C ILE A 115 2.23 3.45 -18.07
N GLU A 116 2.56 4.17 -16.99
CA GLU A 116 1.82 4.08 -15.73
C GLU A 116 1.42 5.48 -15.28
N ARG A 117 0.19 5.64 -14.82
CA ARG A 117 -0.25 6.84 -14.14
C ARG A 117 -0.10 6.67 -12.64
N HIS A 118 0.61 7.61 -12.02
CA HIS A 118 0.89 7.62 -10.58
C HIS A 118 0.18 8.81 -9.93
N VAL A 119 -0.75 8.51 -9.04
CA VAL A 119 -1.51 9.51 -8.27
C VAL A 119 -1.08 9.44 -6.81
N VAL A 120 -0.55 10.55 -6.27
CA VAL A 120 0.03 10.62 -4.93
C VAL A 120 -0.98 11.17 -3.94
N TYR A 121 -1.06 10.53 -2.78
CA TYR A 121 -1.94 10.87 -1.69
C TYR A 121 -1.16 11.03 -0.38
N ARG A 122 -1.62 11.96 0.46
CA ARG A 122 -1.15 12.17 1.84
C ARG A 122 -2.28 11.89 2.83
N PRO A 123 -2.01 11.32 4.00
CA PRO A 123 -2.98 11.27 5.08
C PRO A 123 -3.49 12.68 5.45
N ASN A 124 -4.78 12.81 5.77
CA ASN A 124 -5.37 14.07 6.22
C ASN A 124 -4.92 14.46 7.64
N ARG A 125 -4.42 13.49 8.41
CA ARG A 125 -3.86 13.74 9.74
C ARG A 125 -2.50 14.41 9.61
N ASP A 126 -2.23 15.42 10.44
CA ASP A 126 -0.90 16.00 10.54
C ASP A 126 0.05 15.11 11.37
N PRO A 127 1.33 15.01 10.96
CA PRO A 127 2.34 14.35 11.78
C PRO A 127 2.50 15.10 13.11
N GLN A 128 2.76 14.37 14.19
CA GLN A 128 2.98 15.00 15.49
C GLN A 128 4.29 15.81 15.47
N ALA A 129 4.28 16.97 16.13
CA ALA A 129 5.48 17.79 16.27
C ALA A 129 6.62 16.98 16.90
N PRO A 130 7.85 17.02 16.35
CA PRO A 130 8.99 16.31 16.91
C PRO A 130 9.24 16.78 18.35
N GLY A 131 9.32 15.84 19.29
CA GLY A 131 9.56 16.12 20.72
C GLY A 131 8.32 16.23 21.60
N ARG A 132 7.09 16.19 21.06
CA ARG A 132 5.87 16.07 21.87
C ARG A 132 5.48 14.60 22.09
N THR A 133 6.29 13.87 22.86
CA THR A 133 5.84 12.63 23.51
C THR A 133 4.84 13.00 24.61
N GLY A 134 3.55 12.85 24.31
CA GLY A 134 2.43 12.76 25.25
C GLY A 134 2.48 13.63 26.50
N GLN A 135 1.92 14.85 26.45
CA GLN A 135 1.34 15.48 27.64
C GLN A 135 0.41 16.64 27.27
N VAL A 136 -0.89 16.38 27.24
CA VAL A 136 -1.91 17.36 27.64
C VAL A 136 -3.01 16.59 28.38
N GLY A 137 -3.03 16.70 29.72
CA GLY A 137 -4.19 16.35 30.54
C GLY A 137 -3.94 15.39 31.71
N GLY A 138 -3.69 15.94 32.90
CA GLY A 138 -4.33 15.48 34.15
C GLY A 138 -3.77 14.25 34.90
N SER A 139 -2.91 14.53 35.89
CA SER A 139 -2.67 13.78 37.14
C SER A 139 -1.81 12.50 37.14
N GLN A 140 -0.89 12.49 38.12
CA GLN A 140 -0.09 11.39 38.67
C GLN A 140 1.13 10.93 37.87
N ALA A 141 2.26 11.56 38.21
CA ALA A 141 3.59 10.99 38.04
C ALA A 141 3.75 9.77 38.96
N VAL A 142 3.59 8.56 38.40
CA VAL A 142 4.21 7.35 38.92
C VAL A 142 5.05 6.79 37.79
N ALA A 143 6.36 7.04 37.86
CA ALA A 143 7.35 6.37 37.05
C ALA A 143 7.19 4.85 37.26
N THR A 144 6.63 4.17 36.25
CA THR A 144 6.66 2.72 36.19
C THR A 144 7.52 2.32 35.01
N ASP A 145 8.66 1.70 35.32
CA ASP A 145 9.60 1.06 34.42
C ASP A 145 8.97 -0.11 33.65
N LYS A 146 8.07 0.24 32.73
CA LYS A 146 7.63 -0.60 31.63
C LYS A 146 7.56 0.31 30.42
N ARG A 147 8.71 0.55 29.80
CA ARG A 147 8.78 0.99 28.39
C ARG A 147 8.14 -0.10 27.55
N SER A 148 6.81 -0.07 27.51
CA SER A 148 6.04 -0.83 26.57
C SER A 148 6.47 -0.37 25.18
N THR A 149 6.76 -1.34 24.35
CA THR A 149 7.05 -1.26 22.91
C THR A 149 5.92 -0.60 22.09
N GLN A 150 4.96 0.06 22.76
CA GLN A 150 3.79 0.75 22.23
C GLN A 150 3.92 2.28 22.29
N ALA A 151 4.87 2.84 23.04
CA ALA A 151 5.16 4.29 23.04
C ALA A 151 6.07 4.73 21.86
N GLN A 152 6.58 3.78 21.07
CA GLN A 152 7.46 4.03 19.92
C GLN A 152 6.72 4.19 18.58
N ALA A 153 5.40 4.03 18.56
CA ALA A 153 4.58 4.42 17.42
C ALA A 153 4.11 5.87 17.60
N VAL A 154 5.04 6.83 17.59
CA VAL A 154 4.74 8.08 16.87
C VAL A 154 4.46 7.58 15.46
N LYS A 155 3.19 7.38 15.11
CA LYS A 155 2.82 6.65 13.88
C LYS A 155 3.19 7.54 12.71
N ASP A 156 4.43 7.37 12.23
CA ASP A 156 4.95 8.04 11.05
C ASP A 156 3.89 7.91 9.94
N LEU A 157 3.57 9.04 9.33
CA LEU A 157 2.60 9.13 8.26
C LEU A 157 3.35 9.07 6.94
N TYR A 158 2.78 8.39 5.95
CA TYR A 158 3.47 8.12 4.69
C TYR A 158 2.61 8.56 3.51
N PHE A 159 3.27 9.07 2.48
CA PHE A 159 2.64 9.21 1.18
C PHE A 159 2.35 7.81 0.60
N THR A 160 1.18 7.68 -0.01
CA THR A 160 0.75 6.46 -0.70
C THR A 160 0.44 6.81 -2.15
N LYS A 161 0.66 5.87 -3.06
CA LYS A 161 0.38 6.06 -4.48
C LYS A 161 -0.75 5.14 -4.93
N LEU A 162 -1.58 5.63 -5.84
CA LEU A 162 -2.37 4.79 -6.72
C LEU A 162 -1.65 4.71 -8.07
N VAL A 163 -1.53 3.51 -8.60
CA VAL A 163 -0.92 3.25 -9.90
C VAL A 163 -1.97 2.63 -10.81
N GLN A 164 -2.08 3.17 -12.02
CA GLN A 164 -2.91 2.65 -13.10
C GLN A 164 -2.02 2.36 -14.29
N ASP A 165 -2.11 1.15 -14.83
CA ASP A 165 -1.46 0.80 -16.09
C ASP A 165 -2.23 1.45 -17.25
N LEU A 166 -1.51 2.08 -18.18
CA LEU A 166 -2.06 2.77 -19.33
C LEU A 166 -1.46 2.25 -20.64
N THR A 167 -2.20 2.49 -21.72
CA THR A 167 -1.74 2.29 -23.11
C THR A 167 -1.71 3.63 -23.85
N GLU A 168 -1.01 3.71 -24.99
CA GLU A 168 -0.98 4.93 -25.81
C GLU A 168 -2.39 5.34 -26.27
N ASP A 169 -3.23 4.35 -26.62
CA ASP A 169 -4.64 4.53 -26.99
C ASP A 169 -5.48 5.21 -25.90
N ASP A 170 -5.05 5.19 -24.63
CA ASP A 170 -5.78 5.85 -23.54
C ASP A 170 -5.59 7.37 -23.52
N PHE A 171 -4.57 7.87 -24.22
CA PHE A 171 -4.31 9.30 -24.41
C PHE A 171 -4.98 9.89 -25.66
N GLU A 172 -5.26 9.05 -26.66
CA GLU A 172 -5.90 9.47 -27.93
C GLU A 172 -7.43 9.62 -27.81
N LYS A 173 -8.02 9.08 -26.74
CA LYS A 173 -9.46 9.19 -26.46
C LYS A 173 -9.77 10.54 -25.80
N GLU A 174 -9.40 11.63 -26.46
CA GLU A 174 -9.70 12.98 -25.97
C GLU A 174 -11.19 13.10 -25.65
N GLY A 175 -11.49 13.50 -24.41
CA GLY A 175 -12.87 13.68 -23.93
C GLY A 175 -13.57 12.42 -23.43
N LYS A 176 -12.99 11.22 -23.52
CA LYS A 176 -13.53 10.03 -22.84
C LYS A 176 -12.92 9.96 -21.44
N ALA A 177 -13.77 10.16 -20.43
CA ALA A 177 -13.36 9.92 -19.04
C ALA A 177 -12.75 8.51 -18.94
N LEU A 178 -11.57 8.41 -18.35
CA LEU A 178 -10.99 7.13 -17.99
C LEU A 178 -12.06 6.36 -17.22
N ALA A 179 -12.36 5.13 -17.64
CA ALA A 179 -13.40 4.37 -17.00
C ALA A 179 -13.10 4.31 -15.49
N PRO A 180 -14.07 4.61 -14.61
CA PRO A 180 -13.86 4.59 -13.17
C PRO A 180 -13.45 3.21 -12.63
N GLY A 181 -13.46 2.16 -13.47
CA GLY A 181 -13.01 0.80 -13.17
C GLY A 181 -11.74 0.36 -13.91
N GLY A 182 -10.81 1.27 -14.21
CA GLY A 182 -9.45 0.86 -14.60
C GLY A 182 -8.80 -0.02 -13.53
N THR A 183 -7.88 -0.91 -13.91
CA THR A 183 -7.14 -1.74 -12.95
C THR A 183 -6.19 -0.85 -12.16
N TRP A 184 -6.57 -0.50 -10.94
CA TRP A 184 -5.76 0.31 -10.03
C TRP A 184 -5.02 -0.58 -9.04
N ALA A 185 -3.86 -0.12 -8.59
CA ALA A 185 -3.15 -0.71 -7.45
C ALA A 185 -2.67 0.36 -6.49
N MET A 186 -2.94 0.17 -5.20
CA MET A 186 -2.39 0.98 -4.13
C MET A 186 -0.98 0.50 -3.81
N GLN A 187 0.00 1.39 -3.95
CA GLN A 187 1.40 1.15 -3.64
C GLN A 187 1.83 1.93 -2.40
N PHE A 188 2.41 1.21 -1.45
CA PHE A 188 3.02 1.75 -0.24
C PHE A 188 4.50 1.36 -0.21
N TYR A 189 5.35 2.35 0.07
CA TYR A 189 6.78 2.14 0.26
C TYR A 189 7.17 2.71 1.62
N ASP A 190 7.87 1.92 2.42
CA ASP A 190 8.47 2.39 3.67
C ASP A 190 9.82 3.07 3.41
N VAL A 191 10.35 3.74 4.42
CA VAL A 191 11.69 4.31 4.38
C VAL A 191 12.70 3.16 4.24
N PRO A 192 13.72 3.30 3.38
CA PRO A 192 14.77 2.31 3.35
C PRO A 192 15.44 2.10 4.70
N ASP A 193 15.94 0.89 4.92
CA ASP A 193 16.74 0.53 6.09
C ASP A 193 17.96 1.45 6.21
N ALA A 194 18.30 1.82 7.46
CA ALA A 194 19.43 2.69 7.76
C ALA A 194 20.78 1.95 7.76
N ALA A 195 20.75 0.61 7.74
CA ALA A 195 21.96 -0.20 7.70
C ALA A 195 22.78 0.07 6.43
N LYS A 196 24.12 0.12 6.57
CA LYS A 196 25.05 0.22 5.44
C LYS A 196 25.06 -1.11 4.68
N ARG A 197 24.23 -1.21 3.64
CA ARG A 197 24.11 -2.37 2.75
C ARG A 197 24.62 -2.00 1.35
N PRO A 198 25.09 -2.98 0.56
CA PRO A 198 25.53 -2.74 -0.83
C PRO A 198 24.37 -2.39 -1.77
N VAL A 199 23.13 -2.56 -1.33
CA VAL A 199 21.89 -2.28 -2.05
C VAL A 199 20.89 -1.64 -1.09
N ILE A 200 19.93 -0.90 -1.63
CA ILE A 200 18.83 -0.33 -0.85
C ILE A 200 17.87 -1.45 -0.49
N TYR A 201 17.38 -1.46 0.74
CA TYR A 201 16.39 -2.43 1.22
C TYR A 201 15.22 -1.67 1.85
N ARG A 202 13.99 -1.91 1.39
CA ARG A 202 12.79 -1.33 1.99
C ARG A 202 11.59 -2.26 1.88
N THR A 203 10.60 -2.04 2.72
CA THR A 203 9.28 -2.69 2.60
C THR A 203 8.48 -2.01 1.49
N ALA A 204 7.88 -2.80 0.61
CA ALA A 204 7.07 -2.36 -0.51
C ALA A 204 5.83 -3.22 -0.62
N ASN A 205 4.66 -2.61 -0.47
CA ASN A 205 3.38 -3.31 -0.55
C ASN A 205 2.59 -2.80 -1.75
N THR A 206 2.03 -3.72 -2.51
CA THR A 206 1.12 -3.42 -3.63
C THR A 206 -0.18 -4.15 -3.40
N THR A 207 -1.29 -3.42 -3.37
CA THR A 207 -2.63 -3.96 -3.17
C THR A 207 -3.50 -3.63 -4.38
N PRO A 208 -3.96 -4.62 -5.16
CA PRO A 208 -4.83 -4.34 -6.30
C PRO A 208 -6.20 -3.88 -5.81
N ILE A 209 -6.75 -2.86 -6.45
CA ILE A 209 -8.12 -2.40 -6.28
C ILE A 209 -8.93 -3.03 -7.40
N LEU A 210 -9.74 -4.02 -7.04
CA LEU A 210 -10.43 -4.85 -8.04
C LEU A 210 -11.61 -4.13 -8.69
N GLN A 211 -12.34 -3.30 -7.94
CA GLN A 211 -13.57 -2.64 -8.37
C GLN A 211 -13.79 -1.32 -7.61
N GLY A 212 -14.62 -0.44 -8.19
CA GLY A 212 -15.00 0.84 -7.60
C GLY A 212 -14.10 2.00 -8.02
N ASP A 213 -14.45 3.20 -7.57
CA ASP A 213 -13.66 4.42 -7.83
C ASP A 213 -12.48 4.47 -6.85
N ALA A 214 -11.27 4.33 -7.40
CA ALA A 214 -10.04 4.33 -6.62
C ALA A 214 -9.77 5.68 -5.91
N HIS A 215 -10.23 6.80 -6.45
CA HIS A 215 -10.08 8.10 -5.77
C HIS A 215 -10.97 8.18 -4.52
N ASN A 216 -12.23 7.79 -4.64
CA ASN A 216 -13.17 7.77 -3.51
C ASN A 216 -12.72 6.77 -2.44
N TYR A 217 -12.19 5.62 -2.84
CA TYR A 217 -11.56 4.68 -1.93
C TYR A 217 -10.50 5.38 -1.07
N MET A 218 -9.56 6.11 -1.66
CA MET A 218 -8.55 6.85 -0.88
C MET A 218 -9.14 7.94 0.03
N LYS A 219 -10.19 8.64 -0.42
CA LYS A 219 -10.89 9.66 0.38
C LYS A 219 -11.58 9.05 1.60
N ASP A 220 -12.20 7.89 1.46
CA ASP A 220 -12.84 7.16 2.56
C ASP A 220 -11.81 6.72 3.62
N PHE A 221 -10.58 6.40 3.21
CA PHE A 221 -9.44 6.17 4.11
C PHE A 221 -8.80 7.44 4.68
N GLN A 222 -9.42 8.61 4.50
CA GLN A 222 -8.94 9.91 4.96
C GLN A 222 -7.59 10.32 4.34
N TYR A 223 -7.39 10.00 3.06
CA TYR A 223 -6.27 10.50 2.29
C TYR A 223 -6.67 11.65 1.36
N ASN A 224 -5.83 12.68 1.33
CA ASN A 224 -5.94 13.82 0.44
C ASN A 224 -5.03 13.65 -0.77
N TYR A 225 -5.56 13.97 -1.94
CA TYR A 225 -4.78 14.07 -3.18
C TYR A 225 -3.70 15.15 -3.05
N VAL A 226 -2.52 14.86 -3.61
CA VAL A 226 -1.34 15.76 -3.60
C VAL A 226 -0.97 16.16 -5.03
N GLY A 227 -0.95 15.19 -5.94
CA GLY A 227 -0.48 15.41 -7.30
C GLY A 227 -0.45 14.11 -8.08
N GLU A 228 -0.16 14.21 -9.37
CA GLU A 228 -0.02 13.07 -10.25
C GLU A 228 1.06 13.29 -11.31
N HIS A 229 1.60 12.18 -11.81
CA HIS A 229 2.59 12.15 -12.89
C HIS A 229 2.44 10.86 -13.69
N ILE A 230 2.98 10.85 -14.90
CA ILE A 230 3.05 9.66 -15.75
C ILE A 230 4.48 9.11 -15.69
N LEU A 231 4.61 7.81 -15.49
CA LEU A 231 5.86 7.09 -15.68
C LEU A 231 5.84 6.48 -17.07
N GLU A 232 6.85 6.82 -17.87
CA GLU A 232 7.08 6.23 -19.19
C GLU A 232 8.39 5.46 -19.14
N GLY A 233 8.41 4.22 -19.65
CA GLY A 233 9.64 3.48 -19.73
C GLY A 233 9.54 2.13 -20.43
N HIS A 234 10.56 1.33 -20.20
CA HIS A 234 10.70 -0.03 -20.70
C HIS A 234 11.11 -0.98 -19.58
N ARG A 235 10.43 -2.12 -19.49
CA ARG A 235 10.67 -3.16 -18.50
C ARG A 235 11.33 -4.38 -19.14
N TYR A 236 12.28 -4.94 -18.41
CA TYR A 236 12.96 -6.19 -18.73
C TYR A 236 13.00 -7.08 -17.49
N VAL A 237 13.12 -8.39 -17.72
CA VAL A 237 13.31 -9.37 -16.66
C VAL A 237 14.58 -10.16 -16.97
N HIS A 238 15.57 -10.06 -16.09
CA HIS A 238 16.80 -10.86 -16.16
C HIS A 238 16.86 -11.76 -14.94
N LYS A 239 16.47 -13.03 -15.09
CA LYS A 239 16.31 -13.99 -13.98
C LYS A 239 15.32 -13.42 -12.95
N ASN A 240 15.77 -13.15 -11.73
CA ASN A 240 14.96 -12.56 -10.65
C ASN A 240 15.04 -11.03 -10.60
N VAL A 241 15.92 -10.41 -11.41
CA VAL A 241 16.10 -8.96 -11.43
C VAL A 241 15.12 -8.35 -12.42
N VAL A 242 14.26 -7.46 -11.93
CA VAL A 242 13.40 -6.62 -12.77
C VAL A 242 14.15 -5.33 -13.05
N ILE A 243 14.24 -4.97 -14.33
CA ILE A 243 14.92 -3.75 -14.78
C ILE A 243 13.85 -2.84 -15.37
N LEU A 244 13.77 -1.60 -14.88
CA LEU A 244 12.86 -0.58 -15.34
C LEU A 244 13.66 0.66 -15.74
N LEU A 245 13.81 0.87 -17.05
CA LEU A 245 14.38 2.08 -17.62
C LEU A 245 13.24 3.07 -17.86
N HIS A 246 13.14 4.12 -17.06
CA HIS A 246 11.97 5.00 -17.08
C HIS A 246 12.33 6.47 -16.87
N ARG A 247 11.40 7.34 -17.21
CA ARG A 247 11.41 8.77 -16.86
C ARG A 247 10.02 9.16 -16.39
N LEU A 248 9.95 10.27 -15.66
CA LEU A 248 8.69 10.83 -15.20
C LEU A 248 8.29 11.99 -16.10
N LEU A 249 7.02 12.02 -16.47
CA LEU A 249 6.38 13.08 -17.24
C LEU A 249 5.33 13.78 -16.39
N THR A 250 5.17 15.08 -16.58
CA THR A 250 4.17 15.90 -15.92
C THR A 250 3.27 16.62 -16.91
N TYR A 251 2.10 16.96 -16.40
CA TYR A 251 1.16 17.86 -17.04
C TYR A 251 1.63 19.30 -16.79
N HIS A 252 1.89 20.05 -17.85
CA HIS A 252 2.47 21.39 -17.73
C HIS A 252 1.45 22.47 -17.35
N GLU A 253 0.15 22.24 -17.58
CA GLU A 253 -0.86 23.32 -17.61
C GLU A 253 -2.08 23.08 -16.71
N LEU A 254 -2.00 22.12 -15.79
CA LEU A 254 -3.13 21.85 -14.92
C LEU A 254 -3.15 22.83 -13.73
N PRO A 255 -4.30 23.50 -13.47
CA PRO A 255 -4.47 24.26 -12.25
C PRO A 255 -4.35 23.34 -11.04
N PRO A 256 -3.99 23.89 -9.86
CA PRO A 256 -3.97 23.10 -8.63
C PRO A 256 -5.35 22.48 -8.39
N SER A 257 -5.45 21.17 -8.61
CA SER A 257 -6.67 20.39 -8.43
C SER A 257 -6.65 19.69 -7.07
N GLN A 258 -7.84 19.42 -6.52
CA GLN A 258 -8.01 18.61 -5.32
C GLN A 258 -8.33 17.14 -5.65
N SER A 259 -8.44 16.81 -6.94
CA SER A 259 -8.74 15.49 -7.45
C SER A 259 -7.86 15.14 -8.65
N PRO A 260 -7.68 13.83 -8.94
CA PRO A 260 -6.96 13.37 -10.11
C PRO A 260 -7.65 13.83 -11.40
N VAL A 261 -6.87 13.96 -12.47
CA VAL A 261 -7.35 14.31 -13.80
C VAL A 261 -8.34 13.25 -14.33
N ALA A 262 -9.55 13.66 -14.68
CA ALA A 262 -10.58 12.73 -15.17
C ALA A 262 -10.33 12.27 -16.62
N THR A 263 -9.78 13.16 -17.44
CA THR A 263 -9.53 12.93 -18.87
C THR A 263 -8.07 13.22 -19.17
N LEU A 264 -7.34 12.23 -19.67
CA LEU A 264 -5.92 12.42 -19.99
C LEU A 264 -5.79 13.39 -21.18
N PRO A 265 -4.80 14.31 -21.14
CA PRO A 265 -4.45 15.07 -22.32
C PRO A 265 -3.74 14.17 -23.34
N SER A 266 -3.55 14.67 -24.56
CA SER A 266 -2.73 13.98 -25.57
C SER A 266 -1.34 13.67 -25.03
N TYR A 267 -0.82 12.50 -25.40
CA TYR A 267 0.49 12.01 -24.96
C TYR A 267 1.64 12.95 -25.31
N GLU A 268 1.58 13.58 -26.49
CA GLU A 268 2.60 14.52 -26.97
C GLU A 268 2.68 15.81 -26.16
N SER A 269 1.62 16.14 -25.42
CA SER A 269 1.59 17.34 -24.56
C SER A 269 2.37 17.16 -23.26
N LEU A 270 2.71 15.91 -22.90
CA LEU A 270 3.43 15.60 -21.68
C LEU A 270 4.90 16.01 -21.77
N LYS A 271 5.43 16.60 -20.70
CA LYS A 271 6.83 17.03 -20.63
C LYS A 271 7.59 16.25 -19.56
N PRO A 272 8.87 15.92 -19.79
CA PRO A 272 9.71 15.33 -18.75
C PRO A 272 9.82 16.23 -17.52
N VAL A 273 9.78 15.63 -16.34
CA VAL A 273 10.04 16.31 -15.06
C VAL A 273 11.44 16.88 -15.03
N ASP A 274 12.42 16.11 -15.53
CA ASP A 274 13.79 16.55 -15.70
C ASP A 274 13.99 17.10 -17.13
N PRO A 275 14.32 18.39 -17.28
CA PRO A 275 14.59 19.00 -18.59
C PRO A 275 15.68 18.31 -19.40
N SER A 276 16.61 17.60 -18.75
CA SER A 276 17.65 16.83 -19.44
C SER A 276 17.07 15.68 -20.28
N GLY A 277 15.86 15.22 -19.93
CA GLY A 277 15.20 14.07 -20.53
C GLY A 277 15.92 12.75 -20.25
N ALA A 278 16.83 12.71 -19.28
CA ALA A 278 17.51 11.50 -18.88
C ALA A 278 16.54 10.46 -18.33
N TYR A 279 16.89 9.20 -18.53
CA TYR A 279 16.18 8.05 -17.99
C TYR A 279 16.87 7.56 -16.73
N ILE A 280 16.07 7.09 -15.80
CA ILE A 280 16.49 6.40 -14.59
C ILE A 280 16.38 4.90 -14.87
N MET A 281 17.49 4.19 -14.72
CA MET A 281 17.49 2.74 -14.67
C MET A 281 17.30 2.30 -13.23
N GLN A 282 16.14 1.76 -12.90
CA GLN A 282 15.88 1.11 -11.63
C GLN A 282 16.02 -0.40 -11.82
N THR A 283 16.76 -1.04 -10.93
CA THR A 283 16.91 -2.50 -10.90
C THR A 283 16.44 -3.00 -9.55
N SER A 284 15.59 -4.02 -9.55
CA SER A 284 14.95 -4.49 -8.32
C SER A 284 14.84 -6.00 -8.23
N VAL A 285 14.88 -6.49 -6.99
CA VAL A 285 14.52 -7.87 -6.63
C VAL A 285 13.48 -7.78 -5.53
N ARG A 286 12.36 -8.49 -5.68
CA ARG A 286 11.29 -8.57 -4.67
C ARG A 286 11.40 -9.86 -3.88
N LEU A 287 11.32 -9.75 -2.56
CA LEU A 287 11.42 -10.82 -1.60
C LEU A 287 10.15 -10.85 -0.76
N VAL A 288 9.73 -12.04 -0.34
CA VAL A 288 8.58 -12.20 0.57
C VAL A 288 9.07 -12.08 2.02
N ASP A 289 8.35 -11.36 2.90
CA ASP A 289 8.79 -11.04 4.28
C ASP A 289 9.13 -12.27 5.16
N ASN A 290 8.62 -13.46 4.83
CA ASN A 290 8.87 -14.70 5.58
C ASN A 290 9.98 -15.58 4.99
N ALA A 291 10.74 -15.07 4.03
CA ALA A 291 11.75 -15.83 3.30
C ALA A 291 13.03 -16.12 4.13
N GLY A 292 13.18 -15.54 5.33
CA GLY A 292 14.36 -15.69 6.17
C GLY A 292 15.60 -14.93 5.64
N PRO A 293 16.64 -14.76 6.48
CA PRO A 293 17.81 -13.95 6.13
C PRO A 293 18.61 -14.49 4.94
N ASP A 294 18.53 -15.79 4.66
CA ASP A 294 19.25 -16.41 3.54
C ASP A 294 18.76 -15.90 2.18
N ASN A 295 17.45 -15.67 2.04
CA ASN A 295 16.88 -15.15 0.80
C ASN A 295 17.19 -13.66 0.61
N LEU A 296 17.34 -12.91 1.70
CA LEU A 296 17.87 -11.55 1.64
C LEU A 296 19.30 -11.55 1.11
N GLY A 297 20.19 -12.40 1.65
CA GLY A 297 21.56 -12.53 1.18
C GLY A 297 21.65 -12.88 -0.31
N ARG A 298 20.86 -13.87 -0.76
CA ARG A 298 20.78 -14.25 -2.18
C ARG A 298 20.30 -13.10 -3.07
N GLY A 299 19.24 -12.40 -2.69
CA GLY A 299 18.74 -11.26 -3.46
C GLY A 299 19.78 -10.13 -3.56
N GLN A 300 20.56 -9.90 -2.50
CA GLN A 300 21.65 -8.93 -2.52
C GLN A 300 22.77 -9.36 -3.47
N GLU A 301 23.20 -10.62 -3.38
CA GLU A 301 24.24 -11.19 -4.25
C GLU A 301 23.84 -11.14 -5.73
N GLU A 302 22.57 -11.44 -6.05
CA GLU A 302 22.05 -11.37 -7.42
C GLU A 302 22.10 -9.95 -7.98
N LEU A 303 21.69 -8.95 -7.19
CA LEU A 303 21.67 -7.56 -7.63
C LEU A 303 23.09 -6.97 -7.76
N VAL A 304 24.01 -7.33 -6.85
CA VAL A 304 25.44 -6.96 -6.94
C VAL A 304 26.12 -7.64 -8.13
N LYS A 305 25.77 -8.89 -8.42
CA LYS A 305 26.26 -9.59 -9.62
C LYS A 305 25.78 -8.90 -10.90
N PHE A 306 24.51 -8.49 -10.93
CA PHE A 306 23.95 -7.73 -12.05
C PHE A 306 24.64 -6.36 -12.20
N GLN A 307 24.88 -5.64 -11.10
CA GLN A 307 25.70 -4.42 -11.09
C GLN A 307 27.08 -4.65 -11.72
N GLY A 308 27.74 -5.77 -11.39
CA GLY A 308 29.00 -6.17 -12.01
C GLY A 308 28.90 -6.40 -13.52
N THR A 309 27.81 -7.03 -13.99
CA THR A 309 27.54 -7.22 -15.44
C THR A 309 27.31 -5.89 -16.17
N MET A 310 26.66 -4.94 -15.52
CA MET A 310 26.35 -3.63 -16.10
C MET A 310 27.52 -2.64 -16.03
N LYS A 311 28.60 -2.98 -15.31
CA LYS A 311 29.78 -2.12 -15.16
C LYS A 311 30.37 -1.76 -16.53
N GLY A 312 30.58 -0.48 -16.75
CA GLY A 312 31.06 0.08 -18.03
C GLY A 312 29.96 0.39 -19.04
N ILE A 313 28.73 -0.10 -18.84
CA ILE A 313 27.55 0.24 -19.64
C ILE A 313 26.77 1.36 -18.96
N VAL A 314 26.37 1.10 -17.70
CA VAL A 314 25.72 2.07 -16.81
C VAL A 314 26.24 1.87 -15.39
N GLU A 315 26.43 2.97 -14.68
CA GLU A 315 26.85 2.93 -13.29
C GLU A 315 25.60 2.76 -12.40
N LEU A 316 25.41 1.55 -11.87
CA LEU A 316 24.38 1.27 -10.88
C LEU A 316 24.96 1.52 -9.48
N GLN A 317 24.23 2.27 -8.66
CA GLN A 317 24.65 2.67 -7.32
C GLN A 317 23.48 2.75 -6.34
N VAL A 318 23.83 2.80 -5.05
CA VAL A 318 22.91 3.10 -3.96
C VAL A 318 22.72 4.61 -3.93
N VAL A 319 21.47 5.06 -4.10
CA VAL A 319 21.11 6.48 -3.95
C VAL A 319 20.96 6.85 -2.48
N ASP A 320 20.96 8.15 -2.19
CA ASP A 320 20.72 8.64 -0.83
C ASP A 320 19.39 8.10 -0.28
N ARG A 321 19.45 7.51 0.91
CA ARG A 321 18.31 6.94 1.62
C ARG A 321 17.19 7.95 1.77
N LEU A 322 17.53 9.20 2.08
CA LEU A 322 16.55 10.25 2.34
C LEU A 322 15.84 10.72 1.06
N ALA A 323 16.42 10.47 -0.12
CA ALA A 323 15.76 10.73 -1.40
C ALA A 323 14.57 9.78 -1.67
N LEU A 324 14.54 8.62 -0.99
CA LEU A 324 13.46 7.64 -1.07
C LEU A 324 12.54 7.66 0.17
N ASP A 325 12.69 8.66 1.05
CA ASP A 325 11.87 8.80 2.25
C ASP A 325 10.47 9.31 1.88
N THR A 326 9.48 8.44 2.04
CA THR A 326 8.06 8.70 1.75
C THR A 326 7.30 9.22 2.97
N ARG A 327 7.96 9.52 4.09
CA ARG A 327 7.28 10.07 5.26
C ARG A 327 6.80 11.50 5.04
N VAL A 328 5.63 11.79 5.58
CA VAL A 328 5.08 13.14 5.67
C VAL A 328 5.87 13.91 6.70
N LYS A 329 6.60 14.91 6.24
CA LYS A 329 7.40 15.78 7.11
C LYS A 329 6.47 16.75 7.84
N TYR A 330 6.75 16.97 9.13
CA TYR A 330 6.08 18.02 9.89
C TYR A 330 6.42 19.39 9.30
N ASN A 331 5.38 20.12 8.91
CA ASN A 331 5.50 21.50 8.46
C ASN A 331 4.94 22.43 9.53
N ALA A 332 5.83 23.10 10.28
CA ALA A 332 5.45 24.01 11.36
C ALA A 332 4.55 25.17 10.90
N ALA A 333 4.67 25.59 9.64
CA ALA A 333 3.90 26.71 9.08
C ALA A 333 2.44 26.35 8.76
N GLN A 334 2.09 25.06 8.68
CA GLN A 334 0.70 24.62 8.46
C GLN A 334 -0.07 24.41 9.78
N ALA A 335 0.64 24.41 10.92
CA ALA A 335 0.09 24.15 12.24
C ALA A 335 -0.18 25.43 13.08
N ALA A 336 0.07 26.62 12.51
CA ALA A 336 -0.12 27.93 13.12
C ALA A 336 -1.28 28.67 12.44
#